data_AF-A0A3D2BLU7-F1
#
_entry.id   AF-A0A3D2BLU7-F1
#
_cell.length_a   1.000
_cell.length_b   1.000
_cell.length_c   1.000
_cell.angle_alpha   90.00
_cell.angle_beta   90.00
_cell.angle_gamma   90.00
#
_symmetry.space_group_name_H-M   'P 1'
#
loop_
_entity.id
_entity.type
_entity.pdbx_description
1 polymer ?
#
loop_
_entity_poly.entity_id
_entity_poly.type
_entity_poly.pdbx_seq_one_letter_code
_entity_poly.pdbx_strand_id
1 'polypeptide(L)' 'MTTIHSTSTPNLPKPDIHTAVILPMFLFRFWTKTENPEKKEVMATSAEQAKELLGSNVVFSAQFPCEA' A
#
# COMPACT_ATOMS: atom_id res chain seq x y z
N MET A 1 18.13 0.93 -28.17
CA MET A 1 18.03 -0.20 -27.23
C MET A 1 17.78 0.40 -25.86
N THR A 2 16.53 0.37 -25.40
CA THR A 2 16.12 0.88 -24.09
C THR A 2 15.25 -0.19 -23.47
N THR A 3 15.88 -1.08 -22.72
CA THR A 3 15.21 -2.13 -21.97
C THR A 3 14.51 -1.47 -20.80
N ILE A 4 13.21 -1.21 -20.93
CA ILE A 4 12.37 -0.79 -19.81
C ILE A 4 12.20 -2.03 -18.93
N HIS A 5 12.93 -2.08 -17.83
CA HIS A 5 12.68 -3.06 -16.77
C HIS A 5 11.38 -2.66 -16.07
N SER A 6 10.26 -3.06 -16.66
CA SER A 6 8.96 -3.01 -15.99
C SER A 6 8.94 -4.18 -15.00
N THR A 7 9.32 -3.91 -13.75
CA THR A 7 9.06 -4.83 -12.64
C THR A 7 7.57 -4.80 -12.34
N SER A 8 6.77 -5.41 -13.23
CA SER A 8 5.40 -5.79 -12.93
C SER A 8 5.46 -6.90 -11.89
N THR A 9 5.45 -6.50 -10.62
CA THR A 9 4.95 -7.37 -9.57
C THR A 9 3.48 -7.03 -9.44
N PRO A 10 2.56 -7.81 -10.04
CA PRO A 10 1.17 -7.70 -9.70
C PRO A 10 1.08 -8.26 -8.28
N ASN A 11 1.25 -7.40 -7.27
CA ASN A 11 0.76 -7.69 -5.93
C ASN A 11 -0.76 -7.62 -5.96
N LEU A 12 -1.37 -8.47 -6.80
CA LEU A 12 -2.79 -8.72 -6.78
C LEU A 12 -3.12 -9.21 -5.36
N PRO A 13 -4.17 -8.67 -4.71
CA PRO A 13 -4.74 -9.36 -3.57
C PRO A 13 -5.09 -10.78 -4.05
N LYS A 14 -4.41 -11.78 -3.50
CA LYS A 14 -4.86 -13.17 -3.68
C LYS A 14 -6.30 -13.19 -3.17
N PRO A 15 -7.28 -13.55 -4.01
CA PRO A 15 -8.65 -13.67 -3.51
C PRO A 15 -8.62 -14.72 -2.41
N ASP A 16 -9.02 -14.33 -1.20
CA ASP A 16 -9.12 -15.24 -0.08
C ASP A 16 -10.27 -16.21 -0.39
N ILE A 17 -9.90 -17.44 -0.76
CA ILE A 17 -10.79 -18.48 -1.28
C ILE A 17 -11.89 -18.84 -0.26
N HIS A 18 -11.70 -18.52 1.02
CA HIS A 18 -12.70 -18.79 2.05
C HIS A 18 -13.85 -17.79 2.08
N THR A 19 -13.69 -16.58 1.54
CA THR A 19 -14.67 -15.50 1.78
C THR A 19 -15.37 -15.01 0.52
N ALA A 20 -14.94 -15.37 -0.70
CA ALA A 20 -15.53 -14.89 -1.97
C ALA A 20 -15.69 -13.35 -2.09
N VAL A 21 -15.15 -12.59 -1.14
CA VAL A 21 -15.17 -11.13 -1.08
C VAL A 21 -13.81 -10.66 -1.56
N ILE A 22 -13.79 -10.08 -2.76
CA ILE A 22 -12.65 -9.32 -3.23
C ILE A 22 -12.68 -8.00 -2.46
N LEU A 23 -11.84 -7.88 -1.44
CA LEU A 23 -11.67 -6.60 -0.75
C LEU A 23 -10.88 -5.66 -1.67
N PRO A 24 -11.34 -4.40 -1.85
CA PRO A 24 -10.58 -3.43 -2.61
C PRO A 24 -9.24 -3.19 -1.91
N MET A 25 -8.15 -3.33 -2.68
CA MET A 25 -6.81 -3.00 -2.22
C MET A 25 -6.53 -1.54 -2.53
N PHE A 26 -5.88 -0.83 -1.61
CA PHE A 26 -5.48 0.56 -1.79
C PHE A 26 -4.00 0.73 -1.49
N LEU A 27 -3.34 1.61 -2.23
CA LEU A 27 -2.02 2.10 -1.88
C LEU A 27 -2.16 3.30 -0.95
N PHE A 28 -1.72 3.14 0.29
CA PHE A 28 -1.67 4.21 1.28
C PHE A 28 -0.28 4.81 1.34
N ARG A 29 -0.20 6.14 1.29
CA ARG A 29 1.03 6.91 1.43
C ARG A 29 1.04 7.63 2.77
N PHE A 30 2.18 7.57 3.44
CA PHE A 30 2.45 8.20 4.72
C PHE A 30 3.79 8.93 4.73
N TRP A 31 3.96 9.80 5.72
CA TRP A 31 5.23 10.40 6.10
C TRP A 31 5.61 10.00 7.52
N THR A 32 6.89 9.68 7.77
CA THR A 32 7.36 9.43 9.15
C THR A 32 7.45 10.73 9.94
N LYS A 33 7.13 10.67 11.24
CA LYS A 33 7.34 11.79 12.18
C LYS A 33 8.72 11.68 12.81
N THR A 34 9.74 11.86 11.99
CA THR A 34 11.16 11.85 12.41
C THR A 34 11.80 13.17 12.00
N GLU A 35 12.96 13.49 12.59
CA GLU A 35 13.74 14.69 12.24
C GLU A 35 14.00 14.78 10.73
N ASN A 36 14.19 13.61 10.09
CA ASN A 36 14.22 13.45 8.65
C ASN A 36 12.96 12.68 8.20
N PRO A 37 11.91 13.34 7.68
CA PRO A 37 10.68 12.67 7.29
C PRO A 37 10.88 11.84 6.02
N GLU A 38 10.55 10.56 6.09
CA GLU A 38 10.60 9.63 4.96
C GLU A 38 9.20 9.31 4.44
N LYS A 39 9.07 9.19 3.12
CA LYS A 39 7.85 8.69 2.48
C LYS A 39 7.77 7.17 2.67
N LYS A 40 6.67 6.68 3.22
CA LYS A 40 6.34 5.25 3.29
C LYS A 40 5.07 4.97 2.50
N GLU A 41 5.05 3.86 1.78
CA GLU A 41 3.91 3.42 0.99
C GLU A 41 3.61 1.97 1.34
N VAL A 42 2.34 1.64 1.55
CA VAL A 42 1.90 0.29 1.90
C VAL A 42 0.57 -0.01 1.22
N MET A 43 0.41 -1.25 0.75
CA MET A 43 -0.89 -1.72 0.28
C MET A 43 -1.67 -2.32 1.44
N ALA A 44 -2.91 -1.90 1.60
CA ALA A 44 -3.80 -2.43 2.60
C ALA A 44 -5.25 -2.32 2.13
N THR A 45 -6.15 -2.99 2.86
CA THR A 45 -7.60 -2.85 2.62
C THR A 45 -8.20 -1.68 3.41
N SER A 46 -7.49 -1.16 4.41
CA SER A 46 -7.91 -0.02 5.23
C SER A 46 -6.72 0.82 5.74
N ALA A 47 -7.00 2.05 6.16
CA ALA A 47 -5.98 2.95 6.71
C ALA A 47 -5.48 2.47 8.08
N GLU A 48 -6.33 1.79 8.85
CA GLU A 48 -6.01 1.19 10.15
C GLU A 48 -4.98 0.08 9.97
N GLN A 49 -5.24 -0.85 9.04
CA GLN A 49 -4.31 -1.91 8.69
C GLN A 49 -2.98 -1.33 8.15
N ALA A 50 -3.07 -0.30 7.30
CA ALA A 50 -1.89 0.38 6.78
C ALA A 50 -1.03 1.03 7.88
N LYS A 51 -1.66 1.66 8.88
CA LYS A 51 -0.97 2.22 10.05
C LYS A 51 -0.37 1.14 10.95
N GLU A 52 -1.05 0.01 11.14
CA GLU A 52 -0.53 -1.11 11.94
C GLU A 52 0.73 -1.71 11.29
N LEU A 53 0.73 -1.86 9.96
CA LEU A 53 1.88 -2.37 9.19
C LEU A 53 3.10 -1.42 9.23
N LEU A 54 2.86 -0.10 9.26
CA LEU A 54 3.93 0.91 9.26
C LEU A 54 4.33 1.39 10.66
N GLY A 55 3.52 1.09 11.68
CA GLY A 55 3.70 1.53 13.06
C GLY A 55 3.10 2.91 13.37
N SER A 56 3.11 3.28 14.65
CA SER A 56 2.42 4.48 15.18
C SER A 56 3.08 5.83 14.82
N ASN A 57 4.30 5.82 14.27
CA ASN A 57 5.08 7.04 14.01
C ASN A 57 4.92 7.60 12.58
N VAL A 58 3.75 7.41 11.97
CA VAL A 58 3.46 7.86 10.61
C VAL A 58 2.24 8.79 10.56
N VAL A 59 2.26 9.73 9.60
CA VAL A 59 1.15 10.65 9.28
C VAL A 59 0.56 10.24 7.95
N PHE A 60 -0.76 10.06 7.91
CA PHE A 60 -1.47 9.78 6.67
C PHE A 60 -1.33 10.94 5.69
N SER A 61 -0.96 10.63 4.45
CA SER A 61 -0.76 11.62 3.40
C SER A 61 -1.79 11.47 2.28
N ALA A 62 -2.01 10.26 1.77
CA ALA A 62 -2.91 10.01 0.65
C ALA A 62 -3.31 8.53 0.57
N GLN A 63 -4.42 8.26 -0.10
CA GLN A 63 -4.92 6.94 -0.45
C GLN A 63 -5.18 6.90 -1.95
N PHE A 64 -4.71 5.85 -2.61
CA PHE A 64 -4.92 5.62 -4.04
C PHE A 64 -5.62 4.28 -4.24
N PRO A 65 -6.66 4.20 -5.10
CA PRO A 65 -7.20 2.91 -5.51
C PRO A 65 -6.10 2.10 -6.20
N CYS A 66 -5.96 0.83 -5.82
CA CYS A 66 -5.14 -0.09 -6.59
C CYS A 66 -6.00 -0.54 -7.76
N GLU A 67 -5.89 0.16 -8.89
CA GLU A 67 -6.57 -0.27 -10.12
C GLU A 67 -5.97 -1.61 -10.59
N ALA A 68 -6.84 -2.52 -11.01
CA ALA A 68 -6.50 -3.84 -11.51
C ALA A 68 -6.07 -3.80 -12.99
#